data_AF-A0A954S749-F1
#
_entry.id   AF-A0A954S749-F1
#
_cell.length_a   1.000
_cell.length_b   1.000
_cell.length_c   1.000
_cell.angle_alpha   90.00
_cell.angle_beta   90.00
_cell.angle_gamma   90.00
#
_symmetry.space_group_name_H-M   'P 1'
#
loop_
_entity.id
_entity.type
_entity.pdbx_description
1 polymer ?
#
loop_
_entity_poly.entity_id
_entity_poly.type
_entity_poly.pdbx_seq_one_letter_code
_entity_poly.pdbx_strand_id
1 'polypeptide(L)'
;MDDDLTVDEIEAAYLRALEVAEAAEALFPTPEQLASLEIEEAAVATAEDDPLPWGAAEAPVDDAIHTERDADDPPESQSRRLESWQVIEALLFVGGQPLTGRHLAEILGGSHTHEQVDELVEQLNIRYFSEKRPYEIRLGEGGYRMLLRPEFDAVRSRVFGQGPKEVKLSQDALEVLAFIAYQQPVSKEQVAETGKPGAQGLLRQLLRRELIALDRVDGEEHYITTKRFLEVFGLVSIDDLPLAIDFNFK
;
A
#
# COMPACT_ATOMS: atom_id res chain seq x y z
N MET A 1 32.07 -11.15 27.80
CA MET A 1 33.03 -10.41 26.98
C MET A 1 32.15 -9.55 26.12
N ASP A 2 31.86 -8.36 26.62
CA ASP A 2 30.96 -7.41 25.99
C ASP A 2 31.74 -6.75 24.86
N ASP A 3 31.31 -7.00 23.63
CA ASP A 3 31.87 -6.42 22.40
C ASP A 3 31.17 -5.07 22.20
N ASP A 4 31.52 -4.09 23.03
CA ASP A 4 31.04 -2.72 22.88
C ASP A 4 31.70 -2.12 21.64
N LEU A 5 30.93 -2.07 20.55
CA LEU A 5 31.29 -1.37 19.31
C LEU A 5 31.74 0.04 19.65
N THR A 6 32.98 0.35 19.30
CA THR A 6 33.57 1.65 19.57
C THR A 6 32.89 2.72 18.70
N VAL A 7 32.89 3.97 19.17
CA VAL A 7 32.28 5.11 18.45
C VAL A 7 32.82 5.21 17.02
N ASP A 8 34.11 4.91 16.83
CA ASP A 8 34.79 4.91 15.53
C ASP A 8 34.27 3.81 14.59
N GLU A 9 33.86 2.65 15.11
CA GLU A 9 33.29 1.56 14.31
C GLU A 9 31.86 1.87 13.86
N ILE A 10 31.08 2.55 14.72
CA ILE A 10 29.74 3.04 14.38
C ILE A 10 29.83 4.13 13.30
N GLU A 11 30.77 5.05 13.43
CA GLU A 11 31.00 6.11 12.44
C GLU A 11 31.46 5.53 11.09
N ALA A 12 32.35 4.54 11.11
CA ALA A 12 32.78 3.84 9.90
C ALA A 12 31.65 3.04 9.23
N ALA A 13 30.76 2.42 10.00
CA ALA A 13 29.58 1.73 9.48
C ALA A 13 28.57 2.71 8.86
N TYR A 14 28.36 3.87 9.51
CA TYR A 14 27.49 4.93 9.01
C TYR A 14 27.99 5.50 7.68
N LEU A 15 29.29 5.78 7.57
CA LEU A 15 29.89 6.29 6.34
C LEU A 15 29.78 5.29 5.18
N ARG A 16 30.01 3.99 5.43
CA ARG A 16 29.77 2.95 4.41
C ARG A 16 28.31 2.87 3.99
N ALA A 17 27.37 2.99 4.93
CA ALA A 17 25.95 2.98 4.61
C ALA A 17 25.56 4.18 3.73
N LEU A 18 26.17 5.34 3.96
CA LEU A 18 25.97 6.57 3.19
C LEU A 18 26.56 6.47 1.78
N GLU A 19 27.76 5.90 1.64
CA GLU A 19 28.37 5.62 0.32
C GLU A 19 27.55 4.60 -0.49
N VAL A 20 27.02 3.55 0.16
CA VAL A 20 26.13 2.58 -0.51
C VAL A 20 24.81 3.24 -0.92
N ALA A 21 24.28 4.16 -0.11
CA ALA A 21 23.08 4.91 -0.44
C ALA A 21 23.31 5.88 -1.62
N GLU A 22 24.41 6.62 -1.65
CA GLU A 22 24.78 7.48 -2.79
C GLU A 22 25.07 6.67 -4.07
N ALA A 23 25.75 5.52 -3.94
CA ALA A 23 26.00 4.63 -5.07
C ALA A 23 24.71 3.98 -5.60
N ALA A 24 23.76 3.69 -4.73
CA ALA A 24 22.42 3.25 -5.13
C ALA A 24 21.66 4.39 -5.82
N GLU A 25 21.73 5.62 -5.30
CA GLU A 25 21.11 6.81 -5.90
C GLU A 25 21.65 7.10 -7.31
N ALA A 26 22.95 6.87 -7.55
CA ALA A 26 23.58 6.96 -8.87
C ALA A 26 23.17 5.85 -9.86
N LEU A 27 22.60 4.74 -9.37
CA LEU A 27 22.10 3.64 -10.20
C LEU A 27 20.67 3.87 -10.70
N PHE A 28 19.95 4.83 -10.12
CA PHE A 28 18.57 5.14 -10.49
C PHE A 28 18.52 6.21 -11.59
N PRO A 29 17.79 5.97 -12.68
CA PRO A 29 17.60 6.97 -13.72
C PRO A 29 16.83 8.18 -13.16
N THR A 30 17.29 9.38 -13.47
CA THR A 30 16.63 10.62 -13.08
C THR A 30 15.23 10.72 -13.71
N PRO A 31 14.32 11.54 -13.15
CA PRO A 31 12.99 11.75 -13.73
C PRO A 31 13.01 12.18 -15.21
N GLU A 32 14.05 12.91 -15.63
CA GLU A 32 14.26 13.28 -17.03
C GLU A 32 14.71 12.10 -17.89
N GLN A 33 15.57 11.22 -17.36
CA GLN A 33 15.99 9.98 -18.04
C GLN A 33 14.80 9.02 -18.19
N LEU A 34 13.95 8.88 -17.17
CA LEU A 34 12.71 8.11 -17.22
C LEU A 34 11.68 8.67 -18.22
N ALA A 35 11.65 10.00 -18.41
CA ALA A 35 10.79 10.64 -19.40
C ALA A 35 11.27 10.44 -20.84
N SER A 36 12.57 10.19 -21.04
CA SER A 36 13.20 9.94 -22.34
C SER A 36 13.27 8.46 -22.74
N LEU A 37 12.88 7.53 -21.86
CA LEU A 37 12.75 6.12 -22.21
C LEU A 37 11.51 5.93 -23.10
N GLU A 38 11.73 5.76 -24.39
CA GLU A 38 10.71 5.24 -25.30
C GLU A 38 10.32 3.84 -24.84
N ILE A 39 9.04 3.67 -24.50
CA ILE A 39 8.48 2.34 -24.23
C ILE A 39 8.55 1.59 -25.56
N GLU A 40 9.46 0.63 -25.69
CA GLU A 40 9.37 -0.34 -26.77
C GLU A 40 8.06 -1.12 -26.57
N GLU A 41 7.03 -0.77 -27.33
CA GLU A 41 5.89 -1.67 -27.52
C GLU A 41 6.45 -2.96 -28.11
N ALA A 42 6.40 -4.03 -27.33
CA ALA A 42 6.60 -5.37 -27.86
C ALA A 42 5.62 -5.53 -29.03
N ALA A 43 6.17 -5.66 -30.25
CA ALA A 43 5.42 -5.70 -31.49
C ALA A 43 4.23 -6.66 -31.41
N VAL A 44 3.02 -6.10 -31.32
CA VAL A 44 1.80 -6.83 -31.63
C VAL A 44 1.72 -6.90 -33.14
N ALA A 45 1.85 -8.11 -33.69
CA ALA A 45 1.57 -8.38 -35.09
C ALA A 45 0.07 -8.10 -35.35
N THR A 46 -0.23 -6.94 -35.93
CA THR A 46 -1.49 -6.64 -36.63
C THR A 46 -1.41 -7.24 -38.04
N ALA A 47 -2.42 -7.81 -38.70
CA ALA A 47 -3.86 -7.59 -38.70
C ALA A 47 -4.52 -8.93 -39.17
N GLU A 48 -5.83 -9.18 -39.03
CA GLU A 48 -6.92 -8.48 -39.71
C GLU A 48 -8.18 -8.38 -38.83
N ASP A 49 -8.84 -7.24 -38.94
CA ASP A 49 -10.11 -6.87 -38.29
C ASP A 49 -11.25 -7.83 -38.63
N ASP A 50 -11.88 -8.40 -37.60
CA ASP A 50 -13.31 -8.69 -37.64
C ASP A 50 -13.90 -8.53 -36.22
N PRO A 51 -14.91 -7.66 -36.01
CA PRO A 51 -15.44 -7.40 -34.68
C PRO A 51 -16.28 -8.59 -34.23
N LEU A 52 -15.79 -9.33 -33.22
CA LEU A 52 -16.52 -10.47 -32.66
C LEU A 52 -17.86 -10.02 -32.04
N PRO A 53 -19.01 -10.55 -32.51
CA PRO A 53 -20.29 -10.32 -31.87
C PRO A 53 -20.41 -11.29 -30.70
N TRP A 54 -20.32 -10.79 -29.48
CA TRP A 54 -20.79 -11.56 -28.32
C TRP A 54 -22.33 -11.54 -28.34
N GLY A 55 -22.95 -12.57 -28.91
CA GLY A 55 -24.41 -12.61 -29.03
C GLY A 55 -24.97 -13.85 -29.72
N ALA A 56 -25.27 -14.85 -28.89
CA ALA A 56 -26.34 -15.85 -29.02
C ALA A 56 -26.34 -16.87 -30.19
N ALA A 57 -26.58 -18.13 -29.78
CA ALA A 57 -27.21 -19.24 -30.51
C ALA A 57 -26.44 -19.79 -31.72
N GLU A 58 -26.43 -21.07 -32.07
CA GLU A 58 -26.95 -22.35 -31.59
C GLU A 58 -26.16 -23.39 -32.44
N ALA A 59 -26.04 -24.64 -31.99
CA ALA A 59 -25.34 -25.72 -32.70
C ALA A 59 -25.93 -25.99 -34.12
N PRO A 60 -25.20 -26.65 -35.05
CA PRO A 60 -24.98 -28.09 -34.93
C PRO A 60 -23.56 -28.57 -35.26
N VAL A 61 -23.18 -29.61 -34.54
CA VAL A 61 -22.08 -30.55 -34.80
C VAL A 61 -22.39 -31.35 -36.06
N ASP A 62 -21.45 -31.42 -37.00
CA ASP A 62 -21.50 -32.36 -38.12
C ASP A 62 -20.18 -33.16 -38.21
N ASP A 63 -20.32 -34.39 -37.77
CA ASP A 63 -19.78 -35.68 -38.22
C ASP A 63 -18.29 -35.96 -38.47
N ALA A 64 -17.90 -37.13 -37.95
CA ALA A 64 -16.69 -37.94 -38.15
C ALA A 64 -15.36 -37.34 -37.64
N ILE A 65 -14.65 -37.95 -36.68
CA ILE A 65 -14.14 -39.33 -36.71
C ILE A 65 -14.12 -39.93 -35.31
N HIS A 66 -14.76 -41.11 -35.17
CA HIS A 66 -14.50 -42.06 -34.10
C HIS A 66 -13.05 -42.57 -34.18
N THR A 67 -12.30 -42.35 -33.11
CA THR A 67 -11.34 -43.38 -32.66
C THR A 67 -11.64 -43.63 -31.20
N GLU A 68 -12.31 -44.74 -30.95
CA GLU A 68 -12.50 -45.31 -29.63
C GLU A 68 -11.12 -45.57 -29.02
N ARG A 69 -10.83 -44.89 -27.91
CA ARG A 69 -9.80 -45.30 -26.97
C ARG A 69 -10.37 -45.05 -25.58
N ASP A 70 -10.97 -46.12 -25.07
CA ASP A 70 -11.29 -46.45 -23.69
C ASP A 70 -11.53 -45.28 -22.73
N ALA A 71 -12.80 -45.16 -22.35
CA ALA A 71 -13.23 -44.51 -21.13
C ALA A 71 -12.58 -45.20 -19.93
N ASP A 72 -11.55 -44.58 -19.36
CA ASP A 72 -11.03 -44.94 -18.05
C ASP A 72 -10.71 -43.66 -17.28
N ASP A 73 -11.45 -43.47 -16.20
CA ASP A 73 -11.41 -42.44 -15.15
C ASP A 73 -11.43 -40.94 -15.49
N PRO A 74 -12.33 -40.13 -14.87
CA PRO A 74 -12.13 -38.68 -14.83
C PRO A 74 -10.80 -38.40 -14.12
N PRO A 75 -9.95 -37.49 -14.61
CA PRO A 75 -8.71 -37.18 -13.93
C PRO A 75 -9.07 -36.66 -12.54
N GLU A 76 -8.78 -37.48 -11.53
CA GLU A 76 -8.88 -37.15 -10.13
C GLU A 76 -8.29 -35.76 -9.94
N SER A 77 -9.04 -34.91 -9.23
CA SER A 77 -8.58 -33.59 -8.83
C SER A 77 -7.28 -33.74 -8.04
N GLN A 78 -6.16 -33.69 -8.76
CA GLN A 78 -4.83 -33.57 -8.18
C GLN A 78 -4.88 -32.28 -7.37
N SER A 79 -5.09 -32.43 -6.07
CA SER A 79 -4.99 -31.34 -5.12
C SER A 79 -3.57 -30.80 -5.29
N ARG A 80 -3.43 -29.71 -6.05
CA ARG A 80 -2.13 -29.08 -6.30
C ARG A 80 -1.55 -28.77 -4.93
N ARG A 81 -0.46 -29.46 -4.58
CA ARG A 81 0.30 -29.14 -3.38
C ARG A 81 0.86 -27.74 -3.61
N LEU A 82 0.34 -26.76 -2.87
CA LEU A 82 0.83 -25.40 -2.91
C LEU A 82 2.09 -25.33 -2.06
N GLU A 83 3.14 -24.72 -2.59
CA GLU A 83 4.35 -24.45 -1.83
C GLU A 83 4.11 -23.32 -0.82
N SER A 84 4.81 -23.33 0.31
CA SER A 84 4.62 -22.32 1.38
C SER A 84 4.75 -20.89 0.88
N TRP A 85 5.72 -20.62 0.00
CA TRP A 85 5.92 -19.30 -0.60
C TRP A 85 4.75 -18.87 -1.48
N GLN A 86 4.11 -19.81 -2.20
CA GLN A 86 2.93 -19.52 -3.03
C GLN A 86 1.74 -19.12 -2.16
N VAL A 87 1.60 -19.76 -0.99
CA VAL A 87 0.56 -19.41 -0.03
C VAL A 87 0.80 -18.03 0.55
N ILE A 88 2.03 -17.71 0.98
CA ILE A 88 2.38 -16.37 1.48
C ILE A 88 2.13 -15.30 0.42
N GLU A 89 2.60 -15.52 -0.81
CA GLU A 89 2.39 -14.59 -1.93
C GLU A 89 0.89 -14.39 -2.19
N ALA A 90 0.10 -15.46 -2.25
CA ALA A 90 -1.34 -15.38 -2.45
C ALA A 90 -2.05 -14.61 -1.33
N LEU A 91 -1.68 -14.85 -0.07
CA LEU A 91 -2.25 -14.15 1.08
C LEU A 91 -1.96 -12.64 1.03
N LEU A 92 -0.72 -12.27 0.73
CA LEU A 92 -0.32 -10.87 0.62
C LEU A 92 -0.91 -10.19 -0.63
N PHE A 93 -1.13 -10.94 -1.71
CA PHE A 93 -1.73 -10.44 -2.95
C PHE A 93 -3.23 -10.15 -2.80
N VAL A 94 -3.98 -11.02 -2.11
CA VAL A 94 -5.41 -10.79 -1.82
C VAL A 94 -5.60 -9.49 -1.02
N GLY A 95 -4.60 -9.12 -0.21
CA GLY A 95 -4.57 -7.87 0.53
C GLY A 95 -5.57 -7.84 1.68
N GLY A 96 -5.77 -6.64 2.26
CA GLY A 96 -6.62 -6.43 3.43
C GLY A 96 -5.84 -5.93 4.64
N GLN A 97 -6.09 -6.51 5.81
CA GLN A 97 -5.38 -6.17 7.04
C GLN A 97 -3.90 -6.62 6.97
N PRO A 98 -2.96 -5.87 7.57
CA PRO A 98 -1.59 -6.33 7.74
C PRO A 98 -1.50 -7.73 8.33
N LEU A 99 -0.68 -8.59 7.74
CA LEU A 99 -0.48 -9.96 8.22
C LEU A 99 0.83 -10.04 9.00
N THR A 100 0.75 -10.25 10.30
CA THR A 100 1.95 -10.49 11.12
C THR A 100 2.62 -11.81 10.72
N GLY A 101 3.95 -11.92 10.87
CA GLY A 101 4.68 -13.17 10.61
C GLY A 101 4.13 -14.35 11.40
N ARG A 102 3.68 -14.10 12.64
CA ARG A 102 2.99 -15.09 13.47
C ARG A 102 1.68 -15.57 12.86
N HIS A 103 0.85 -14.67 12.35
CA HIS A 103 -0.42 -15.04 11.73
C HIS A 103 -0.21 -15.78 10.40
N LEU A 104 0.80 -15.40 9.61
CA LEU A 104 1.21 -16.14 8.41
C LEU A 104 1.67 -17.57 8.76
N ALA A 105 2.48 -17.72 9.80
CA ALA A 105 2.91 -19.02 10.32
C ALA A 105 1.74 -19.91 10.78
N GLU A 106 0.74 -19.31 11.44
CA GLU A 106 -0.50 -20.00 11.85
C GLU A 106 -1.28 -20.51 10.62
N ILE A 107 -1.43 -19.70 9.57
CA ILE A 107 -2.14 -20.09 8.34
C ILE A 107 -1.39 -21.20 7.58
N LEU A 108 -0.05 -21.19 7.61
CA LEU A 108 0.79 -22.26 7.06
C LEU A 108 0.76 -23.56 7.89
N GLY A 109 -0.22 -23.72 8.77
CA GLY A 109 -0.47 -24.94 9.54
C GLY A 109 0.52 -25.16 10.68
N GLY A 110 1.18 -24.10 11.18
CA GLY A 110 2.13 -24.19 12.29
C GLY A 110 3.41 -24.97 11.99
N SER A 111 3.63 -25.33 10.72
CA SER A 111 4.87 -26.00 10.28
C SER A 111 6.05 -25.03 10.14
N HIS A 112 5.77 -23.73 10.20
CA HIS A 112 6.75 -22.66 10.06
C HIS A 112 6.75 -21.79 11.31
N THR A 113 7.92 -21.36 11.77
CA THR A 113 8.06 -20.30 12.77
C THR A 113 7.96 -18.92 12.10
N HIS A 114 7.77 -17.87 12.90
CA HIS A 114 7.80 -16.49 12.36
C HIS A 114 9.14 -16.18 11.66
N GLU A 115 10.28 -16.60 12.25
CA GLU A 115 11.61 -16.46 11.63
C GLU A 115 11.68 -17.13 10.25
N GLN A 116 11.09 -18.32 10.10
CA GLN A 116 11.04 -19.02 8.81
C GLN A 116 10.12 -18.30 7.80
N VAL A 117 9.07 -17.64 8.25
CA VAL A 117 8.25 -16.77 7.38
C VAL A 117 9.08 -15.58 6.90
N ASP A 118 9.87 -14.98 7.78
CA ASP A 118 10.73 -13.84 7.44
C ASP A 118 11.78 -14.25 6.39
N GLU A 119 12.41 -15.42 6.56
CA GLU A 119 13.32 -16.02 5.58
C GLU A 119 12.63 -16.29 4.22
N LEU A 120 11.42 -16.83 4.24
CA LEU A 120 10.64 -17.08 3.02
C LEU A 120 10.28 -15.78 2.30
N VAL A 121 9.94 -14.73 3.05
CA VAL A 121 9.67 -13.39 2.51
C VAL A 121 10.94 -12.79 1.90
N GLU A 122 12.10 -12.93 2.54
CA GLU A 122 13.37 -12.48 1.99
C GLU A 122 13.71 -13.20 0.68
N GLN A 123 13.55 -14.53 0.64
CA GLN A 123 13.71 -15.32 -0.58
C GLN A 123 12.76 -14.88 -1.70
N LEU A 124 11.50 -14.56 -1.36
CA LEU A 124 10.54 -14.01 -2.31
C LEU A 124 11.00 -12.66 -2.87
N ASN A 125 11.49 -11.76 -2.01
CA ASN A 125 12.01 -10.46 -2.45
C ASN A 125 13.24 -10.60 -3.35
N ILE A 126 14.18 -11.51 -3.04
CA ILE A 126 15.32 -11.83 -3.90
C ILE A 126 14.84 -12.30 -5.27
N ARG A 127 13.84 -13.19 -5.29
CA ARG A 127 13.24 -13.68 -6.53
C ARG A 127 12.58 -12.56 -7.32
N TYR A 128 11.75 -11.74 -6.68
CA TYR A 128 11.11 -10.57 -7.30
C TYR A 128 12.13 -9.61 -7.90
N PHE A 129 13.22 -9.35 -7.19
CA PHE A 129 14.31 -8.52 -7.68
C PHE A 129 14.98 -9.13 -8.92
N SER A 130 15.32 -10.43 -8.88
CA SER A 130 15.97 -11.14 -9.99
C SER A 130 15.10 -11.21 -11.24
N GLU A 131 13.79 -11.37 -11.06
CA GLU A 131 12.79 -11.41 -12.13
C GLU A 131 12.34 -10.00 -12.58
N LYS A 132 12.92 -8.93 -12.02
CA LYS A 132 12.55 -7.53 -12.27
C LYS A 132 11.04 -7.27 -12.08
N ARG A 133 10.43 -7.90 -11.07
CA ARG A 133 9.04 -7.66 -10.70
C ARG A 133 8.85 -6.25 -10.14
N PRO A 134 7.68 -5.63 -10.38
CA PRO A 134 7.42 -4.26 -9.98
C PRO A 134 6.99 -4.10 -8.52
N TYR A 135 6.85 -5.20 -7.78
CA TYR A 135 6.40 -5.22 -6.39
C TYR A 135 7.41 -5.91 -5.49
N GLU A 136 7.31 -5.62 -4.19
CA GLU A 136 8.12 -6.19 -3.13
C GLU A 136 7.27 -6.35 -1.86
N ILE A 137 7.72 -7.20 -0.95
CA ILE A 137 7.08 -7.40 0.34
C ILE A 137 7.86 -6.61 1.39
N ARG A 138 7.18 -5.73 2.15
CA ARG A 138 7.78 -4.99 3.26
C ARG A 138 7.07 -5.30 4.58
N LEU A 139 7.84 -5.28 5.66
CA LEU A 139 7.33 -5.26 7.02
C LEU A 139 7.01 -3.81 7.42
N GLY A 140 5.77 -3.55 7.84
CA GLY A 140 5.34 -2.23 8.34
C GLY A 140 4.55 -2.36 9.63
N GLU A 141 3.88 -1.27 10.03
CA GLU A 141 3.00 -1.28 11.20
C GLU A 141 1.87 -2.30 11.03
N GLY A 142 1.86 -3.30 11.92
CA GLY A 142 0.88 -4.39 11.91
C GLY A 142 1.28 -5.63 11.10
N GLY A 143 2.36 -5.61 10.31
CA GLY A 143 2.87 -6.82 9.64
C GLY A 143 3.30 -6.63 8.18
N TYR A 144 3.36 -7.75 7.45
CA TYR A 144 3.80 -7.82 6.06
C TYR A 144 2.74 -7.31 5.10
N ARG A 145 3.19 -6.60 4.05
CA ARG A 145 2.37 -6.15 2.92
C ARG A 145 3.15 -6.23 1.61
N MET A 146 2.46 -6.55 0.53
CA MET A 146 2.98 -6.41 -0.83
C MET A 146 2.75 -4.97 -1.31
N LEU A 147 3.81 -4.31 -1.77
CA LEU A 147 3.83 -2.91 -2.20
C LEU A 147 4.47 -2.78 -3.57
N LEU A 148 4.09 -1.73 -4.29
CA LEU A 148 4.77 -1.36 -5.53
C LEU A 148 6.16 -0.79 -5.21
N ARG A 149 7.18 -1.22 -5.94
CA ARG A 149 8.55 -0.69 -5.81
C ARG A 149 8.57 0.79 -6.23
N PRO A 150 9.40 1.63 -5.57
CA PRO A 150 9.46 3.08 -5.85
C PRO A 150 9.74 3.43 -7.32
N GLU A 151 10.52 2.60 -8.02
CA GLU A 151 10.83 2.75 -9.45
C GLU A 151 9.58 2.79 -10.35
N PHE A 152 8.48 2.17 -9.90
CA PHE A 152 7.23 2.07 -10.65
C PHE A 152 6.16 3.07 -10.16
N ASP A 153 6.50 4.01 -9.25
CA ASP A 153 5.56 5.01 -8.75
C ASP A 153 4.96 5.90 -9.86
N ALA A 154 5.69 6.09 -10.96
CA ALA A 154 5.19 6.76 -12.16
C ALA A 154 4.00 6.01 -12.79
N VAL A 155 3.98 4.67 -12.75
CA VAL A 155 2.88 3.84 -13.27
C VAL A 155 1.64 3.99 -12.37
N ARG A 156 1.82 3.93 -11.04
CA ARG A 156 0.76 4.27 -10.08
C ARG A 156 0.17 5.65 -10.38
N SER A 157 1.06 6.61 -10.68
CA SER A 157 0.72 7.99 -11.01
C SER A 157 0.09 8.19 -12.40
N ARG A 158 0.03 7.17 -13.25
CA ARG A 158 -0.70 7.22 -14.53
C ARG A 158 -2.07 6.58 -14.40
N VAL A 159 -2.16 5.45 -13.71
CA VAL A 159 -3.41 4.69 -13.53
C VAL A 159 -4.41 5.45 -12.67
N PHE A 160 -3.94 6.05 -11.57
CA PHE A 160 -4.80 6.82 -10.67
C PHE A 160 -4.71 8.33 -10.95
N GLY A 161 -4.07 8.74 -12.05
CA GLY A 161 -3.53 10.09 -12.25
C GLY A 161 -2.36 10.36 -11.29
N GLN A 162 -1.85 11.60 -11.19
CA GLN A 162 -1.30 12.05 -9.90
C GLN A 162 -2.48 11.92 -8.93
N GLY A 163 -2.72 10.70 -8.44
CA GLY A 163 -3.87 10.35 -7.62
C GLY A 163 -3.98 11.43 -6.59
N PRO A 164 -5.20 11.98 -6.40
CA PRO A 164 -5.41 13.32 -5.88
C PRO A 164 -4.40 13.46 -4.81
N LYS A 165 -3.39 14.33 -5.05
CA LYS A 165 -2.35 14.61 -4.09
C LYS A 165 -3.06 14.42 -2.76
N GLU A 166 -2.56 13.56 -1.88
CA GLU A 166 -2.58 13.99 -0.51
C GLU A 166 -1.86 15.34 -0.58
N VAL A 167 -2.61 16.39 -0.96
CA VAL A 167 -2.15 17.75 -1.09
C VAL A 167 -1.94 17.92 0.37
N LYS A 168 -0.67 17.76 0.76
CA LYS A 168 -0.22 17.92 2.12
C LYS A 168 -1.06 19.07 2.61
N LEU A 169 -1.88 18.78 3.62
CA LEU A 169 -2.79 19.78 4.14
C LEU A 169 -1.93 21.03 4.34
N SER A 170 -2.38 22.16 3.79
CA SER A 170 -1.64 23.39 4.00
C SER A 170 -1.48 23.59 5.51
N GLN A 171 -0.46 24.33 5.92
CA GLN A 171 -0.24 24.59 7.33
C GLN A 171 -1.54 25.12 8.00
N ASP A 172 -2.26 26.01 7.32
CA ASP A 172 -3.57 26.49 7.78
C ASP A 172 -4.61 25.37 7.92
N ALA A 173 -4.65 24.41 7.00
CA ALA A 173 -5.58 23.28 7.07
C ALA A 173 -5.23 22.32 8.22
N LEU A 174 -3.94 22.12 8.49
CA LEU A 174 -3.46 21.32 9.63
C LEU A 174 -3.78 21.99 10.95
N GLU A 175 -3.62 23.31 11.04
CA GLU A 175 -3.94 24.06 12.25
C GLU A 175 -5.44 24.04 12.55
N VAL A 176 -6.29 24.19 11.52
CA VAL A 176 -7.75 24.02 11.68
C VAL A 176 -8.11 22.59 12.06
N LEU A 177 -7.49 21.59 11.44
CA LEU A 177 -7.72 20.18 11.78
C LEU A 177 -7.30 19.87 13.22
N ALA A 178 -6.15 20.36 13.66
CA ALA A 178 -5.66 20.22 15.02
C ALA A 178 -6.60 20.90 16.01
N PHE A 179 -7.06 22.13 15.73
CA PHE A 179 -8.04 22.81 16.56
C PHE A 179 -9.32 21.97 16.75
N ILE A 180 -9.85 21.39 15.66
CA ILE A 180 -11.01 20.49 15.74
C ILE A 180 -10.69 19.24 16.55
N ALA A 181 -9.54 18.59 16.33
CA ALA A 181 -9.18 17.36 17.02
C ALA A 181 -9.04 17.52 18.55
N TYR A 182 -8.48 18.64 19.03
CA TYR A 182 -8.31 18.90 20.46
C TYR A 182 -9.54 19.52 21.15
N GLN A 183 -10.42 20.18 20.40
CA GLN A 183 -11.57 20.90 20.96
C GLN A 183 -12.92 20.28 20.58
N GLN A 184 -12.94 19.12 19.93
CA GLN A 184 -14.20 18.49 19.51
C GLN A 184 -15.12 18.22 20.71
N PRO A 185 -16.44 18.46 20.56
CA PRO A 185 -17.15 18.95 19.36
C PRO A 185 -17.04 20.48 19.14
N VAL A 186 -16.72 20.91 17.92
CA VAL A 186 -16.50 22.35 17.59
C VAL A 186 -17.57 22.91 16.64
N SER A 187 -18.13 24.08 16.93
CA SER A 187 -19.09 24.77 16.05
C SER A 187 -18.40 25.51 14.88
N LYS A 188 -19.17 25.82 13.84
CA LYS A 188 -18.68 26.60 12.70
C LYS A 188 -18.18 28.00 13.09
N GLU A 189 -18.75 28.59 14.13
CA GLU A 189 -18.39 29.91 14.65
C GLU A 189 -17.04 29.86 15.37
N GLN A 190 -16.82 28.84 16.20
CA GLN A 190 -15.54 28.62 16.89
C GLN A 190 -14.37 28.41 15.91
N VAL A 191 -14.60 27.73 14.78
CA VAL A 191 -13.58 27.60 13.73
C VAL A 191 -13.30 28.94 13.03
N ALA A 192 -14.29 29.83 12.94
CA ALA A 192 -14.08 31.16 12.37
C ALA A 192 -13.22 32.06 13.29
N GLU A 193 -13.32 31.87 14.60
CA GLU A 193 -12.52 32.60 15.61
C GLU A 193 -11.03 32.30 15.53
N THR A 194 -10.62 31.17 14.92
CA THR A 194 -9.20 30.86 14.68
C THR A 194 -8.52 31.85 13.72
N GLY A 195 -9.28 32.70 13.01
CA GLY A 195 -8.76 33.78 12.17
C GLY A 195 -8.04 33.30 10.90
N LYS A 196 -8.21 32.03 10.51
CA LYS A 196 -7.52 31.44 9.36
C LYS A 196 -8.11 31.93 8.04
N PRO A 197 -7.29 32.41 7.09
CA PRO A 197 -7.77 32.87 5.80
C PRO A 197 -8.46 31.71 5.07
N GLY A 198 -9.74 31.90 4.71
CA GLY A 198 -10.49 30.87 4.00
C GLY A 198 -10.87 29.64 4.83
N ALA A 199 -11.03 29.75 6.15
CA ALA A 199 -11.44 28.66 7.04
C ALA A 199 -12.63 27.82 6.52
N GLN A 200 -13.62 28.46 5.86
CA GLN A 200 -14.75 27.77 5.23
C GLN A 200 -14.37 26.89 4.03
N GLY A 201 -13.33 27.26 3.28
CA GLY A 201 -12.74 26.43 2.23
C GLY A 201 -12.00 25.23 2.82
N LEU A 202 -11.25 25.46 3.91
CA LEU A 202 -10.52 24.42 4.63
C LEU A 202 -11.47 23.38 5.24
N LEU A 203 -12.56 23.81 5.88
CA LEU A 203 -13.60 22.91 6.40
C LEU A 203 -14.20 22.01 5.31
N ARG A 204 -14.55 22.59 4.16
CA ARG A 204 -15.05 21.81 3.00
C ARG A 204 -14.01 20.82 2.48
N GLN A 205 -12.75 21.21 2.46
CA GLN A 205 -11.65 20.33 2.08
C GLN A 205 -11.48 19.16 3.07
N LEU A 206 -11.53 19.43 4.38
CA LEU A 206 -11.39 18.42 5.43
C LEU A 206 -12.59 17.45 5.42
N LEU A 207 -13.81 17.95 5.23
CA LEU A 207 -15.03 17.13 5.07
C LEU A 207 -14.96 16.24 3.82
N ARG A 208 -14.56 16.80 2.66
CA ARG A 208 -14.41 16.03 1.42
C ARG A 208 -13.37 14.92 1.54
N ARG A 209 -12.36 15.12 2.39
CA ARG A 209 -11.33 14.12 2.71
C ARG A 209 -11.74 13.19 3.83
N GLU A 210 -12.94 13.35 4.39
CA GLU A 210 -13.45 12.54 5.49
C GLU A 210 -12.53 12.55 6.71
N LEU A 211 -11.71 13.58 6.91
CA LEU A 211 -10.89 13.73 8.12
C LEU A 211 -11.73 14.28 9.29
N ILE A 212 -12.80 15.01 8.95
CA ILE A 212 -13.81 15.50 9.88
C ILE A 212 -15.21 15.12 9.37
N ALA A 213 -16.18 15.05 10.28
CA ALA A 213 -17.58 14.84 10.01
C ALA A 213 -18.44 15.87 10.77
N LEU A 214 -19.70 16.01 10.36
CA LEU A 214 -20.70 16.77 11.09
C LEU A 214 -21.46 15.83 12.02
N ASP A 215 -21.50 16.20 13.30
CA ASP A 215 -22.33 15.59 14.31
C ASP A 215 -23.40 16.58 14.79
N ARG A 216 -24.55 16.06 15.23
CA ARG A 216 -25.65 16.87 15.74
C ARG A 216 -25.79 16.68 17.23
N VAL A 217 -25.38 17.69 17.98
CA VAL A 217 -25.51 17.74 19.43
C VAL A 217 -26.48 18.87 19.76
N ASP A 218 -27.50 18.58 20.57
CA ASP A 218 -28.51 19.55 21.02
C ASP A 218 -29.23 20.34 19.91
N GLY A 219 -29.29 19.79 18.70
CA GLY A 219 -29.93 20.40 17.53
C GLY A 219 -29.03 21.31 16.69
N GLU A 220 -27.77 21.49 17.09
CA GLU A 220 -26.76 22.26 16.36
C GLU A 220 -25.72 21.36 15.69
N GLU A 221 -25.14 21.82 14.58
CA GLU A 221 -24.14 21.07 13.81
C GLU A 221 -22.72 21.39 14.29
N HIS A 222 -22.01 20.36 14.77
CA HIS A 222 -20.63 20.44 15.24
C HIS A 222 -19.71 19.59 14.37
N TYR A 223 -18.44 19.99 14.29
CA TYR A 223 -17.38 19.25 13.63
C TYR A 223 -16.68 18.32 14.62
N ILE A 224 -16.52 17.06 14.23
CA ILE A 224 -15.78 16.03 14.95
C ILE A 224 -14.80 15.33 14.01
N THR A 225 -13.75 14.71 14.54
CA THR A 225 -12.83 13.85 13.77
C THR A 225 -13.47 12.50 13.44
N THR A 226 -12.95 11.81 12.43
CA THR A 226 -13.47 10.52 11.96
C THR A 226 -12.49 9.37 12.24
N LYS A 227 -12.90 8.14 11.95
CA LYS A 227 -12.00 6.98 11.96
C LYS A 227 -10.83 7.12 10.99
N ARG A 228 -11.07 7.74 9.83
CA ARG A 228 -10.03 7.98 8.84
C ARG A 228 -8.94 8.92 9.38
N PHE A 229 -9.29 9.89 10.22
CA PHE A 229 -8.30 10.70 10.92
C PHE A 229 -7.40 9.81 11.79
N LEU A 230 -7.97 8.95 12.63
CA LEU A 230 -7.19 8.03 13.48
C LEU A 230 -6.25 7.13 12.67
N GLU A 231 -6.75 6.56 11.56
CA GLU A 231 -5.95 5.73 10.65
C GLU A 231 -4.78 6.50 10.02
N VAL A 232 -5.02 7.73 9.57
CA VAL A 232 -3.98 8.56 8.94
C VAL A 232 -2.91 9.00 9.94
N PHE A 233 -3.28 9.22 11.21
CA PHE A 233 -2.37 9.64 12.26
C PHE A 233 -1.83 8.49 13.14
N GLY A 234 -2.20 7.25 12.83
CA GLY A 234 -1.73 6.06 13.57
C GLY A 234 -2.22 5.99 15.03
N LEU A 235 -3.39 6.57 15.32
CA LEU A 235 -3.96 6.64 16.67
C LEU A 235 -5.01 5.54 16.89
N VAL A 236 -5.13 5.03 18.12
CA VAL A 236 -6.15 4.04 18.48
C VAL A 236 -7.42 4.75 18.96
N SER A 237 -7.26 5.80 19.76
CA SER A 237 -8.32 6.70 20.22
C SER A 237 -7.93 8.16 19.99
N ILE A 238 -8.92 9.05 20.05
CA ILE A 238 -8.66 10.49 20.10
C ILE A 238 -7.92 10.90 21.37
N ASP A 239 -8.07 10.14 22.45
CA ASP A 239 -7.41 10.39 23.74
C ASP A 239 -5.89 10.17 23.68
N ASP A 240 -5.39 9.50 22.62
CA ASP A 240 -3.96 9.28 22.39
C ASP A 240 -3.25 10.52 21.81
N LEU A 241 -3.99 11.61 21.57
CA LEU A 241 -3.39 12.85 21.08
C LEU A 241 -2.45 13.46 22.15
N PRO A 242 -1.25 13.91 21.75
CA PRO A 242 -0.28 14.46 22.70
C PRO A 242 -0.82 15.72 23.36
N LEU A 243 -0.92 15.72 24.69
CA LEU A 243 -1.40 16.90 25.40
C LEU A 243 -0.30 17.98 25.40
N ALA A 244 -0.69 19.25 25.48
CA ALA A 244 0.25 20.37 25.51
C ALA A 244 1.29 20.27 26.64
N ILE A 245 1.02 19.46 27.67
CA ILE A 245 1.91 19.20 28.82
C ILE A 245 3.05 18.25 28.44
N ASP A 246 2.89 17.43 27.40
CA ASP A 246 3.85 16.39 27.00
C ASP A 246 4.96 16.90 26.07
N PHE A 247 4.88 18.16 25.61
CA PHE A 247 5.93 18.79 24.80
C PHE A 247 7.10 19.25 25.68
N ASN A 248 7.95 18.29 26.08
CA ASN A 248 9.24 18.60 26.66
C ASN A 248 10.23 18.93 25.52
N PHE A 249 10.32 20.22 25.16
CA PHE A 249 11.33 20.71 24.24
C PHE A 249 12.72 20.49 24.86
N LYS A 250 13.43 19.45 24.39
CA LYS A 250 14.87 19.27 24.62
C LYS A 250 15.67 20.03 23.57
#